data_AF-Q4TH74-F1
#
_entry.id   AF-Q4TH74-F1
#
_cell.length_a   1.000
_cell.length_b   1.000
_cell.length_c   1.000
_cell.angle_alpha   90.00
_cell.angle_beta   90.00
_cell.angle_gamma   90.00
#
_symmetry.space_group_name_H-M   'P 1'
#
loop_
_entity.id
_entity.type
_entity.pdbx_description
1 polymer ?
#
loop_
_entity_poly.entity_id
_entity_poly.type
_entity_poly.pdbx_seq_one_letter_code
_entity_poly.pdbx_strand_id
1 'polypeptide(L)'
;QEDYDKYGIRIRVKFHSNTHLHELTPYHQSGGERTASTMLYLMSLQELNRCPFRVVDEINQGMDPTNERRVFDIVVRTACKRRPAAEPELRGGDDGSVRPQRCLHAAPQRVG
;
A
#
# COMPACT_ATOMS: atom_id res chain seq x y z
N GLN A 1 22.67 -18.71 14.20
CA GLN A 1 21.24 -18.41 14.42
C GLN A 1 20.97 -17.09 13.74
N GLU A 2 20.00 -17.00 12.82
CA GLU A 2 19.64 -15.71 12.23
C GLU A 2 18.80 -14.91 13.23
N ASP A 3 19.18 -13.65 13.51
CA ASP A 3 18.45 -12.73 14.39
C ASP A 3 17.18 -12.22 13.72
N TYR A 4 16.19 -13.10 13.54
CA TYR A 4 14.91 -12.73 12.90
C TYR A 4 14.17 -11.63 13.64
N ASP A 5 14.38 -11.51 14.96
CA ASP A 5 13.80 -10.45 15.80
C ASP A 5 14.25 -9.05 15.38
N LYS A 6 15.37 -8.95 14.66
CA LYS A 6 15.86 -7.69 14.11
C LYS A 6 15.21 -7.35 12.78
N TYR A 7 14.32 -8.14 12.19
CA TYR A 7 13.76 -7.83 10.88
C TYR A 7 12.37 -7.20 11.00
N GLY A 8 12.15 -6.11 10.28
CA GLY A 8 10.85 -5.44 10.25
C GLY A 8 10.62 -4.65 8.97
N ILE A 9 9.37 -4.23 8.79
CA ILE A 9 8.94 -3.43 7.65
C ILE A 9 8.72 -2.00 8.13
N ARG A 10 9.48 -1.06 7.57
CA ARG A 10 9.25 0.37 7.74
C ARG A 10 8.59 0.91 6.49
N ILE A 11 7.36 1.37 6.62
CA ILE A 11 6.60 1.97 5.53
C ILE A 11 6.95 3.45 5.48
N ARG A 12 7.40 3.93 4.32
CA ARG A 12 7.65 5.35 4.09
C ARG A 12 6.63 5.94 3.12
N VAL A 13 6.13 7.13 3.46
CA VAL A 13 5.02 7.80 2.78
C VAL A 13 5.35 9.26 2.50
N LYS A 14 4.77 9.77 1.40
CA LYS A 14 4.89 11.18 0.97
C LYS A 14 3.59 11.58 0.28
N PHE A 15 2.84 12.49 0.89
CA PHE A 15 1.52 12.94 0.39
C PHE A 15 1.59 14.18 -0.49
N HIS A 16 2.68 14.94 -0.41
CA HIS A 16 2.87 16.19 -1.16
C HIS A 16 4.23 16.15 -1.86
N SER A 17 4.32 16.65 -3.09
CA SER A 17 5.55 16.59 -3.90
C SER A 17 6.72 17.36 -3.28
N ASN A 18 6.41 18.39 -2.52
CA ASN A 18 7.30 19.32 -1.83
C ASN A 18 7.66 18.92 -0.39
N THR A 19 7.17 17.78 0.12
CA THR A 19 7.57 17.27 1.44
C THR A 19 8.62 16.17 1.35
N HIS A 20 9.31 15.90 2.46
CA HIS A 20 10.23 14.77 2.54
C HIS A 20 9.50 13.45 2.69
N LEU A 21 10.19 12.36 2.36
CA LEU A 21 9.67 11.02 2.56
C LEU A 21 9.78 10.68 4.06
N HIS A 22 8.64 10.62 4.74
CA HIS A 22 8.57 10.32 6.17
C HIS A 22 8.24 8.86 6.41
N GLU A 23 8.70 8.32 7.52
CA GLU A 23 8.16 7.05 8.00
C GLU A 23 6.70 7.23 8.42
N LEU A 24 5.90 6.20 8.19
CA LEU A 24 4.52 6.13 8.65
C LEU A 24 4.54 5.93 10.18
N THR A 25 4.28 6.99 10.92
CA THR A 25 4.26 6.98 12.40
C THR A 25 2.96 7.59 12.91
N PRO A 26 2.59 7.36 14.19
CA PRO A 26 1.43 8.01 14.79
C PRO A 26 1.51 9.54 14.85
N TYR A 27 2.72 10.11 14.71
CA TYR A 27 3.02 11.52 15.04
C TYR A 27 3.11 12.46 13.84
N HIS A 28 3.39 11.95 12.64
CA HIS A 28 3.66 12.78 11.46
C HIS A 28 2.50 12.88 10.46
N GLN A 29 1.59 11.91 10.46
CA GLN A 29 0.50 11.82 9.48
C GLN A 29 -0.86 12.00 10.17
N SER A 30 -1.85 12.50 9.42
CA SER A 30 -3.23 12.56 9.90
C SER A 30 -3.83 11.16 10.09
N GLY A 31 -4.96 11.06 10.81
CA GLY A 31 -5.71 9.80 10.93
C GLY A 31 -6.01 9.16 9.58
N GLY A 32 -6.54 9.95 8.64
CA GLY A 32 -6.88 9.46 7.31
C GLY A 32 -5.69 9.09 6.44
N GLU A 33 -4.57 9.82 6.53
CA GLU A 33 -3.34 9.48 5.83
C GLU A 33 -2.76 8.13 6.29
N ARG A 34 -2.84 7.85 7.61
CA ARG A 34 -2.41 6.58 8.17
C ARG A 34 -3.29 5.42 7.73
N THR A 35 -4.61 5.62 7.78
CA THR A 35 -5.59 4.63 7.34
C THR A 35 -5.42 4.33 5.85
N ALA A 36 -5.34 5.35 5.00
CA ALA A 36 -5.14 5.19 3.56
C ALA A 36 -3.85 4.44 3.22
N SER A 37 -2.74 4.77 3.86
CA SER A 37 -1.44 4.12 3.64
C SER A 37 -1.46 2.66 4.05
N THR A 38 -2.08 2.36 5.20
CA THR A 38 -2.20 1.00 5.72
C THR A 38 -3.07 0.14 4.80
N MET A 39 -4.20 0.67 4.33
CA MET A 39 -5.03 -0.05 3.37
C MET A 39 -4.32 -0.33 2.06
N LEU A 40 -3.65 0.67 1.50
CA LEU A 40 -2.85 0.50 0.27
C LEU A 40 -1.79 -0.59 0.41
N TYR A 41 -1.12 -0.67 1.57
CA TYR A 41 -0.18 -1.74 1.87
C TYR A 41 -0.87 -3.11 1.95
N LEU A 42 -1.97 -3.23 2.70
CA LEU A 42 -2.71 -4.49 2.81
C LEU A 42 -3.23 -4.95 1.44
N MET A 43 -3.66 -4.01 0.61
CA MET A 43 -4.15 -4.27 -0.75
C MET A 43 -3.06 -4.74 -1.70
N SER A 44 -1.82 -4.24 -1.60
CA SER A 44 -0.72 -4.76 -2.40
C SER A 44 -0.37 -6.21 -2.01
N LEU A 45 -0.54 -6.58 -0.74
CA LEU A 45 -0.40 -7.98 -0.28
C LEU A 45 -1.52 -8.89 -0.81
N GLN A 46 -2.67 -8.33 -1.17
CA GLN A 46 -3.77 -9.13 -1.73
C GLN A 46 -3.41 -9.74 -3.09
N GLU A 47 -2.52 -9.10 -3.86
CA GLU A 47 -2.02 -9.66 -5.13
C GLU A 47 -1.22 -10.95 -4.87
N LEU A 48 -0.50 -11.03 -3.73
CA LEU A 48 0.35 -12.15 -3.34
C LEU A 48 -0.40 -13.36 -2.76
N ASN A 49 -1.58 -13.16 -2.16
CA ASN A 49 -2.33 -14.23 -1.48
C ASN A 49 -3.69 -14.52 -2.13
N ARG A 50 -4.01 -15.80 -2.42
CA ARG A 50 -5.34 -16.20 -2.88
C ARG A 50 -6.30 -16.29 -1.67
N CYS A 51 -7.18 -15.30 -1.52
CA CYS A 51 -8.24 -15.31 -0.52
C CYS A 51 -9.60 -15.03 -1.20
N PRO A 52 -10.60 -15.93 -1.09
CA PRO A 52 -11.87 -15.82 -1.82
C PRO A 52 -12.83 -14.76 -1.28
N PHE A 53 -12.67 -14.32 -0.02
CA PHE A 53 -13.39 -13.18 0.54
C PHE A 53 -12.53 -12.49 1.60
N ARG A 54 -12.63 -11.16 1.71
CA ARG A 54 -11.91 -10.37 2.72
C ARG A 54 -12.92 -9.49 3.43
N VAL A 55 -12.99 -9.64 4.75
CA VAL A 55 -13.82 -8.80 5.60
C VAL A 55 -12.91 -7.75 6.21
N VAL A 56 -13.32 -6.50 6.12
CA VAL A 56 -12.61 -5.39 6.74
C VAL A 56 -13.66 -4.58 7.50
N ASP A 57 -13.39 -4.32 8.77
CA ASP A 57 -14.24 -3.52 9.64
C ASP A 57 -13.56 -2.18 9.96
N GLU A 58 -14.35 -1.18 10.35
CA GLU A 58 -13.90 0.15 10.77
C GLU A 58 -12.96 0.85 9.78
N ILE A 59 -13.18 0.57 8.48
CA ILE A 59 -12.39 1.14 7.38
C ILE A 59 -12.40 2.67 7.41
N ASN A 60 -13.50 3.27 7.84
CA ASN A 60 -13.77 4.69 7.72
C ASN A 60 -13.63 5.49 9.02
N GLN A 61 -13.19 4.87 10.12
CA GLN A 61 -12.97 5.63 11.36
C GLN A 61 -11.79 6.60 11.22
N GLY A 62 -12.05 7.87 11.57
CA GLY A 62 -11.02 8.91 11.59
C GLY A 62 -10.59 9.44 10.21
N MET A 63 -11.39 9.19 9.16
CA MET A 63 -11.22 9.80 7.84
C MET A 63 -12.23 10.92 7.59
N ASP A 64 -11.80 11.98 6.92
CA ASP A 64 -12.72 12.94 6.32
C ASP A 64 -13.41 12.33 5.08
N PRO A 65 -14.57 12.88 4.64
CA PRO A 65 -15.34 12.32 3.53
C PRO A 65 -14.58 12.25 2.20
N THR A 66 -13.58 13.10 1.99
CA THR A 66 -12.80 13.11 0.74
C THR A 66 -11.82 11.94 0.71
N ASN A 67 -11.11 11.71 1.81
CA ASN A 67 -10.17 10.61 1.93
C ASN A 67 -10.88 9.25 1.99
N GLU A 68 -12.00 9.16 2.70
CA GLU A 68 -12.83 7.94 2.73
C GLU A 68 -13.23 7.51 1.31
N ARG A 69 -13.72 8.46 0.50
CA ARG A 69 -14.15 8.16 -0.88
C ARG A 69 -13.00 7.71 -1.77
N ARG A 70 -11.82 8.34 -1.66
CA ARG A 70 -10.63 7.95 -2.43
C ARG A 70 -10.16 6.54 -2.07
N VAL A 71 -10.13 6.22 -0.78
CA VAL A 71 -9.75 4.89 -0.30
C VAL A 71 -10.74 3.84 -0.78
N PHE A 72 -12.04 4.11 -0.68
CA PHE A 72 -13.09 3.23 -1.19
C PHE A 72 -12.93 2.95 -2.70
N ASP A 73 -12.69 3.98 -3.52
CA ASP A 73 -12.48 3.82 -4.95
C ASP A 73 -11.28 2.93 -5.26
N ILE A 74 -10.19 3.06 -4.50
CA ILE A 74 -9.01 2.21 -4.63
C ILE A 74 -9.35 0.76 -4.28
N VAL A 75 -10.04 0.53 -3.15
CA VAL A 75 -10.50 -0.78 -2.67
C VAL A 75 -11.32 -1.48 -3.75
N VAL A 76 -12.36 -0.84 -4.26
CA VAL A 76 -13.23 -1.39 -5.30
C VAL A 76 -12.44 -1.70 -6.58
N ARG A 77 -11.63 -0.75 -7.07
CA ARG A 77 -10.83 -0.95 -8.30
C ARG A 77 -9.87 -2.13 -8.18
N THR A 78 -9.29 -2.36 -7.01
CA THR A 78 -8.32 -3.43 -6.82
C THR A 78 -9.00 -4.77 -6.57
N ALA A 79 -10.10 -4.80 -5.82
CA ALA A 79 -10.87 -6.02 -5.59
C ALA A 79 -11.56 -6.52 -6.87
N CYS A 80 -12.03 -5.61 -7.73
CA CYS A 80 -12.68 -5.95 -9.00
C CYS A 80 -11.70 -6.12 -10.17
N LYS A 81 -10.40 -5.85 -10.00
CA LYS A 81 -9.41 -6.11 -11.04
C LYS A 81 -9.34 -7.62 -11.28
N ARG A 82 -9.59 -8.03 -12.54
CA ARG A 82 -9.28 -9.38 -12.98
C ARG A 82 -7.79 -9.62 -12.71
N ARG A 83 -7.48 -10.64 -11.91
CA ARG A 83 -6.12 -11.17 -11.88
C ARG A 83 -5.77 -11.54 -13.32
N PRO A 84 -4.69 -11.02 -13.91
CA PRO A 84 -4.18 -11.61 -15.13
C PRO A 84 -3.96 -13.09 -14.82
N ALA A 85 -4.46 -13.97 -15.68
CA ALA A 85 -4.05 -15.37 -15.66
C ALA A 85 -2.52 -15.34 -15.69
N ALA A 86 -1.85 -16.03 -14.76
CA ALA A 86 -0.41 -15.97 -14.59
C ALA A 86 0.28 -15.99 -15.98
N GLU A 87 0.74 -14.81 -16.42
CA GLU A 87 1.41 -14.71 -17.72
C GLU A 87 2.79 -15.35 -17.54
N PRO A 88 3.20 -16.26 -18.44
CA PRO A 88 4.55 -16.78 -18.40
C PRO A 88 5.52 -15.61 -18.64
N GLU A 89 6.48 -15.41 -17.75
CA GLU A 89 7.52 -14.39 -17.90
C GLU A 89 8.23 -14.53 -19.25
N LEU A 90 7.94 -13.65 -20.20
CA LEU A 90 8.72 -13.51 -21.43
C LEU A 90 8.85 -12.04 -21.84
N ARG A 91 10.05 -11.53 -21.54
CA ARG A 91 10.83 -10.47 -22.21
C ARG A 91 10.21 -9.08 -22.44
N GLY A 92 10.72 -8.13 -21.64
CA GLY A 92 11.33 -6.86 -22.07
C GLY A 92 10.69 -6.08 -23.23
N GLY A 93 10.00 -5.00 -22.88
CA GLY A 93 9.63 -3.91 -23.77
C GLY A 93 9.26 -2.67 -22.95
N ASP A 94 10.10 -1.65 -23.02
CA ASP A 94 9.84 -0.29 -22.54
C ASP A 94 8.64 0.29 -23.32
N ASP A 95 7.49 0.43 -22.66
CA ASP A 95 6.42 1.32 -23.13
C ASP A 95 6.13 2.35 -22.03
N GLY A 96 6.34 3.61 -22.39
CA GLY A 96 6.31 4.81 -21.55
C GLY A 96 4.93 5.19 -21.01
N SER A 97 4.13 4.22 -20.58
CA SER A 97 2.95 4.46 -19.78
C SER A 97 3.38 4.86 -18.37
N VAL A 98 3.30 6.16 -18.07
CA VAL A 98 3.43 6.72 -16.71
C VAL A 98 2.48 5.96 -15.79
N ARG A 99 3.00 4.96 -15.07
CA ARG A 99 2.25 4.29 -14.01
C ARG A 99 2.07 5.32 -12.89
N PRO A 100 0.87 5.43 -12.28
CA PRO A 100 0.70 6.30 -11.12
C PRO A 100 1.75 5.89 -10.10
N GLN A 101 2.63 6.83 -9.75
CA GLN A 101 3.76 6.61 -8.85
C GLN A 101 3.19 6.08 -7.53
N ARG A 102 3.22 4.75 -7.35
CA ARG A 102 2.91 4.09 -6.08
C ARG A 102 4.05 4.43 -5.13
N CYS A 103 4.01 5.62 -4.52
CA CYS A 103 4.98 6.03 -3.52
C CYS A 103 4.63 5.43 -2.15
N LEU A 104 4.53 4.10 -2.09
CA LEU A 104 4.64 3.35 -0.84
C LEU A 104 5.93 2.53 -0.94
N HIS A 105 6.98 2.96 -0.25
CA HIS A 105 8.23 2.20 -0.16
C HIS A 105 8.24 1.47 1.18
N ALA A 106 8.09 0.15 1.10
CA ALA A 106 8.33 -0.77 2.20
C ALA A 106 9.72 -1.39 1.99
N ALA A 107 10.70 -1.01 2.79
CA ALA A 107 12.05 -1.56 2.73
C ALA A 107 12.26 -2.51 3.93
N PRO A 108 12.75 -3.75 3.72
CA PRO A 108 13.19 -4.58 4.83
C PRO A 108 14.39 -3.90 5.49
N GLN A 109 14.29 -3.67 6.79
CA GLN A 109 15.37 -3.06 7.57
C GLN A 109 15.65 -3.89 8.81
N ARG A 110 16.91 -3.83 9.27
CA ARG A 110 17.26 -4.29 10.62
C ARG A 110 16.71 -3.28 11.63
N VAL A 111 15.66 -3.67 12.34
CA VAL A 111 15.17 -3.03 13.55
C VAL A 111 16.16 -3.41 14.67
N GLY A 112 16.77 -2.40 15.27
CA GLY A 112 17.81 -2.54 16.30
C GLY A 112 17.25 -2.87 17.67
#